data_AF-A0A2S6U5E4-F1
#
_entry.id   AF-A0A2S6U5E4-F1
#
_cell.length_a   1.000
_cell.length_b   1.000
_cell.length_c   1.000
_cell.angle_alpha   90.00
_cell.angle_beta   90.00
_cell.angle_gamma   90.00
#
_symmetry.space_group_name_H-M   'P 1'
#
loop_
_entity.id
_entity.type
_entity.pdbx_description
1 polymer ?
#
loop_
_entity_poly.entity_id
_entity_poly.type
_entity_poly.pdbx_seq_one_letter_code
_entity_poly.pdbx_strand_id
1 'polypeptide(L)'
;MYRYDEFDQRMVNERVEQFRDQVARRLLGEITEDEFKPLRLMNGLYSQLHAYMLRVSIPYGMLSSTQLRKLAHIARTFDRGYGHFTTRQCIQYNWLKLEETPDILAELAEVQMHAIQTSGNSFRNITSDQYAGAGADELEDSRPYAEIIRQWGALHPEFSYLPRKFKIAVTASPNDRTAAKFHDIAVILKKNDAGETGFEIMIGGGQGRTPMIAQTIRDFLPKRDLLSYLEAILRIYNLMGRRDNIFKAKLKILVYKLGIDEIQKLVEDEWKQIKSGPLSLPEAEIERVAANFTPPPYETLDPVSEELGVRKLESSAFARWAGTNVTTHKQPGYAIVNLSLKPTGGIPGDATADEMDAVADLSDQYSFGEIRV
;
A
#
# COMPACT_ATOMS: atom_id res chain seq x y z
N MET A 1 -13.83 -5.36 -1.74
CA MET A 1 -12.51 -5.44 -1.05
C MET A 1 -12.03 -6.88 -0.99
N TYR A 2 -10.73 -7.12 -1.11
CA TYR A 2 -10.15 -8.45 -0.91
C TYR A 2 -10.49 -9.03 0.46
N ARG A 3 -11.00 -10.26 0.48
CA ARG A 3 -11.29 -11.01 1.70
C ARG A 3 -10.29 -12.16 1.80
N TYR A 4 -9.71 -12.34 2.97
CA TYR A 4 -8.77 -13.43 3.17
C TYR A 4 -9.48 -14.77 3.04
N ASP A 5 -8.87 -15.67 2.29
CA ASP A 5 -9.24 -17.08 2.32
C ASP A 5 -8.60 -17.78 3.53
N GLU A 6 -8.80 -19.10 3.64
CA GLU A 6 -8.24 -19.89 4.73
C GLU A 6 -6.70 -19.92 4.72
N PHE A 7 -6.06 -19.80 3.55
CA PHE A 7 -4.60 -19.78 3.42
C PHE A 7 -4.04 -18.44 3.90
N ASP A 8 -4.63 -17.33 3.45
CA ASP A 8 -4.29 -15.97 3.88
C ASP A 8 -4.44 -15.83 5.40
N GLN A 9 -5.57 -16.27 5.97
CA GLN A 9 -5.82 -16.18 7.41
C GLN A 9 -4.85 -17.05 8.21
N ARG A 10 -4.61 -18.29 7.77
CA ARG A 10 -3.65 -19.19 8.42
C ARG A 10 -2.25 -18.59 8.40
N MET A 11 -1.81 -18.01 7.28
CA MET A 11 -0.51 -17.36 7.17
C MET A 11 -0.35 -16.23 8.18
N VAL A 12 -1.35 -15.36 8.35
CA VAL A 12 -1.29 -14.26 9.31
C VAL A 12 -1.24 -14.80 10.75
N ASN A 13 -2.09 -15.77 11.09
CA ASN A 13 -2.11 -16.39 12.42
C ASN A 13 -0.76 -17.05 12.76
N GLU A 14 -0.17 -17.81 11.83
CA GLU A 14 1.15 -18.43 12.01
C GLU A 14 2.26 -17.38 12.19
N ARG A 15 2.16 -16.23 11.51
CA ARG A 15 3.10 -15.13 11.71
C ARG A 15 2.96 -14.44 13.05
N VAL A 16 1.74 -14.33 13.59
CA VAL A 16 1.52 -13.85 14.95
C VAL A 16 2.22 -14.77 15.95
N GLU A 17 1.99 -16.08 15.86
CA GLU A 17 2.61 -17.05 16.79
C GLU A 17 4.14 -17.09 16.66
N GLN A 18 4.66 -17.01 15.44
CA GLN A 18 6.09 -16.90 15.24
C GLN A 18 6.66 -15.63 15.89
N PHE A 19 6.00 -14.48 15.72
CA PHE A 19 6.48 -13.23 16.31
C PHE A 19 6.36 -13.24 17.83
N ARG A 20 5.33 -13.89 18.38
CA ARG A 20 5.17 -14.11 19.82
C ARG A 20 6.36 -14.86 20.42
N ASP A 21 6.80 -15.95 19.80
CA ASP A 21 8.02 -16.67 20.19
C ASP A 21 9.26 -15.75 20.16
N GLN A 22 9.44 -15.01 19.07
CA GLN A 22 10.58 -14.09 18.91
C GLN A 22 10.61 -13.00 19.99
N VAL A 23 9.45 -12.44 20.34
CA VAL A 23 9.31 -11.46 21.43
C VAL A 23 9.63 -12.12 22.78
N ALA A 24 9.10 -13.31 23.06
CA ALA A 24 9.38 -14.03 24.31
C ALA A 24 10.89 -14.29 24.49
N ARG A 25 11.56 -14.79 23.46
CA ARG A 25 13.02 -15.02 23.47
C ARG A 25 13.81 -13.72 23.66
N ARG A 26 13.35 -12.61 23.08
CA ARG A 26 13.95 -11.28 23.29
C ARG A 26 13.80 -10.79 24.72
N LEU A 27 12.65 -11.03 25.35
CA LEU A 27 12.37 -10.65 26.75
C LEU A 27 13.14 -11.51 27.75
N LEU A 28 13.36 -12.79 27.44
CA LEU A 28 14.20 -13.71 28.22
C LEU A 28 15.70 -13.45 28.06
N GLY A 29 16.11 -12.63 27.09
CA GLY A 29 17.52 -12.34 26.80
C GLY A 29 18.23 -13.44 26.01
N GLU A 30 17.48 -14.39 25.43
CA GLU A 30 18.03 -15.47 24.59
C GLU A 30 18.51 -14.99 23.21
N ILE A 31 17.96 -13.86 22.74
CA ILE A 31 18.42 -13.16 21.54
C ILE A 31 18.74 -11.70 21.86
N THR A 32 19.81 -11.20 21.28
CA THR A 32 20.24 -9.80 21.40
C THR A 32 19.33 -8.86 20.61
N GLU A 33 19.42 -7.55 20.86
CA GLU A 33 18.69 -6.56 20.05
C GLU A 33 19.11 -6.59 18.57
N ASP A 34 20.38 -6.87 18.27
CA ASP A 34 20.87 -6.93 16.89
C ASP A 34 20.31 -8.14 16.14
N GLU A 35 20.16 -9.29 16.81
CA GLU A 35 19.50 -10.48 16.25
C GLU A 35 17.98 -10.30 16.14
N PHE A 36 17.36 -9.60 17.09
CA PHE A 36 15.92 -9.34 17.09
C PHE A 36 15.49 -8.27 16.08
N LYS A 37 16.35 -7.27 15.84
CA LYS A 37 16.10 -6.15 14.93
C LYS A 37 15.54 -6.55 13.56
N PRO A 38 16.13 -7.48 12.79
CA PRO A 38 15.55 -7.91 11.52
C PRO A 38 14.16 -8.54 11.71
N LEU A 39 13.95 -9.33 12.76
CA LEU A 39 12.69 -10.04 13.05
C LEU A 39 11.55 -9.06 13.35
N ARG A 40 11.77 -8.11 14.27
CA ARG A 40 10.76 -7.09 14.61
C ARG A 40 10.48 -6.14 13.46
N LEU A 41 11.49 -5.82 12.64
CA LEU A 41 11.32 -4.98 11.47
C LEU A 41 10.53 -5.68 10.36
N MET A 42 10.54 -7.01 10.26
CA MET A 42 9.65 -7.74 9.34
C MET A 42 8.21 -7.77 9.84
N ASN A 43 7.97 -7.47 11.12
CA ASN A 43 6.64 -7.35 11.73
C ASN A 43 6.22 -5.89 11.97
N GLY A 44 6.86 -4.95 11.27
CA GLY A 44 6.47 -3.55 11.31
C GLY A 44 6.90 -2.77 12.55
N LEU A 45 7.69 -3.36 13.44
CA LEU A 45 7.99 -2.81 14.76
C LEU A 45 9.37 -2.12 14.81
N TYR A 46 9.36 -0.80 15.00
CA TYR A 46 10.54 0.04 15.20
C TYR A 46 10.74 0.38 16.67
N SER A 47 11.95 0.15 17.20
CA SER A 47 12.35 0.73 18.49
C SER A 47 12.60 2.23 18.33
N GLN A 48 11.93 3.02 19.17
CA GLN A 48 12.19 4.44 19.42
C GLN A 48 12.84 4.58 20.82
N LEU A 49 13.25 5.80 21.18
CA LEU A 49 13.99 6.04 22.43
C LEU A 49 13.22 5.58 23.68
N HIS A 50 11.89 5.68 23.68
CA HIS A 50 11.04 5.43 24.86
C HIS A 50 9.94 4.38 24.63
N ALA A 51 9.73 3.91 23.41
CA ALA A 51 8.63 3.01 23.06
C ALA A 51 8.88 2.32 21.71
N TYR A 52 7.96 1.46 21.29
CA TYR A 52 7.96 0.90 19.95
C TYR A 52 6.88 1.55 19.06
N MET A 53 7.27 1.82 17.81
CA MET A 53 6.33 2.17 16.76
C MET A 53 5.97 0.95 15.92
N LEU A 54 4.69 0.60 15.87
CA LEU A 54 4.16 -0.43 14.99
C LEU A 54 3.52 0.21 13.77
N ARG A 55 3.95 -0.21 12.58
CA ARG A 55 3.31 0.14 11.32
C ARG A 55 2.40 -0.99 10.86
N VAL A 56 1.09 -0.74 10.87
CA VAL A 56 0.07 -1.64 10.35
C VAL A 56 -0.11 -1.40 8.85
N SER A 57 -0.22 -2.48 8.09
CA SER A 57 -0.41 -2.45 6.64
C SER A 57 -1.86 -2.12 6.31
N ILE A 58 -2.08 -1.23 5.35
CA ILE A 58 -3.39 -1.02 4.71
C ILE A 58 -3.14 -1.19 3.21
N PRO A 59 -3.22 -2.43 2.69
CA PRO A 59 -2.96 -2.71 1.29
C PRO A 59 -3.69 -1.75 0.36
N TYR A 60 -2.97 -1.13 -0.59
CA TYR A 60 -3.52 -0.18 -1.58
C TYR A 60 -4.42 0.91 -0.97
N GLY A 61 -4.20 1.23 0.31
CA GLY A 61 -4.95 2.21 1.06
C GLY A 61 -6.42 1.92 1.28
N MET A 62 -6.93 0.72 1.00
CA MET A 62 -8.34 0.38 1.17
C MET A 62 -8.57 -0.34 2.50
N LEU A 63 -9.58 0.10 3.26
CA LEU A 63 -10.01 -0.57 4.49
C LEU A 63 -11.53 -0.46 4.68
N SER A 64 -12.07 -1.36 5.50
CA SER A 64 -13.49 -1.35 5.87
C SER A 64 -13.74 -0.54 7.13
N SER A 65 -14.99 -0.16 7.37
CA SER A 65 -15.43 0.45 8.62
C SER A 65 -15.11 -0.42 9.84
N THR A 66 -15.29 -1.75 9.75
CA THR A 66 -14.89 -2.72 10.78
C THR A 66 -13.38 -2.65 11.08
N GLN A 67 -12.55 -2.60 10.03
CA GLN A 67 -11.11 -2.46 10.18
C GLN A 67 -10.73 -1.11 10.82
N LEU A 68 -11.37 -0.01 10.40
CA LEU A 68 -11.10 1.30 11.00
C LEU A 68 -11.47 1.35 12.49
N ARG A 69 -12.57 0.72 12.90
CA ARG A 69 -12.94 0.59 14.32
C ARG A 69 -11.96 -0.24 15.11
N LYS A 70 -11.40 -1.32 14.52
CA LYS A 70 -10.31 -2.06 15.17
C LYS A 70 -9.06 -1.19 15.31
N LEU A 71 -8.70 -0.41 14.29
CA LEU A 71 -7.60 0.57 14.40
C LEU A 71 -7.86 1.62 15.50
N ALA A 72 -9.09 2.10 15.64
CA ALA A 72 -9.49 3.00 16.73
C ALA A 72 -9.37 2.33 18.11
N HIS A 73 -9.78 1.06 18.21
CA HIS A 73 -9.58 0.25 19.42
C HIS A 73 -8.09 0.15 19.78
N ILE A 74 -7.23 -0.22 18.84
CA ILE A 74 -5.78 -0.32 19.09
C ILE A 74 -5.22 1.03 19.57
N ALA A 75 -5.65 2.13 18.95
CA ALA A 75 -5.23 3.47 19.34
C ALA A 75 -5.58 3.80 20.80
N ARG A 76 -6.79 3.46 21.25
CA ARG A 76 -7.25 3.72 22.64
C ARG A 76 -6.64 2.80 23.67
N THR A 77 -6.50 1.51 23.32
CA THR A 77 -6.15 0.46 24.28
C THR A 77 -4.64 0.39 24.50
N PHE A 78 -3.85 0.48 23.42
CA PHE A 78 -2.41 0.20 23.45
C PHE A 78 -1.54 1.43 23.17
N ASP A 79 -2.13 2.50 22.64
CA ASP A 79 -1.44 3.75 22.34
C ASP A 79 -2.10 4.93 23.11
N ARG A 80 -1.94 6.16 22.63
CA ARG A 80 -2.37 7.41 23.28
C ARG A 80 -3.68 7.95 22.68
N GLY A 81 -4.54 7.08 22.18
CA GLY A 81 -5.85 7.44 21.64
C GLY A 81 -5.83 7.99 20.21
N TYR A 82 -4.72 7.88 19.48
CA TYR A 82 -4.63 8.28 18.08
C TYR A 82 -3.71 7.36 17.27
N GLY A 83 -3.89 7.36 15.95
CA GLY A 83 -2.98 6.72 14.99
C GLY A 83 -2.54 7.70 13.91
N HIS A 84 -1.39 7.45 13.30
CA HIS A 84 -0.82 8.31 12.26
C HIS A 84 -0.90 7.64 10.88
N PHE A 85 -1.79 8.13 10.01
CA PHE A 85 -1.86 7.72 8.62
C PHE A 85 -0.66 8.24 7.83
N THR A 86 -0.04 7.34 7.09
CA THR A 86 1.27 7.57 6.47
C THR A 86 1.13 7.91 4.99
N THR A 87 2.16 8.55 4.43
CA THR A 87 2.27 8.83 2.98
C THR A 87 2.36 7.61 2.06
N ARG A 88 2.22 6.39 2.60
CA ARG A 88 2.14 5.13 1.86
C ARG A 88 0.90 4.34 2.22
N GLN A 89 -0.15 5.03 2.64
CA GLN A 89 -1.44 4.42 2.91
C GLN A 89 -1.32 3.29 3.93
N CYS A 90 -0.79 3.62 5.09
CA CYS A 90 -0.64 2.72 6.24
C CYS A 90 -1.01 3.53 7.48
N ILE A 91 -1.08 2.89 8.65
CA ILE A 91 -1.22 3.58 9.92
C ILE A 91 -0.10 3.18 10.88
N GLN A 92 0.30 4.11 11.76
CA GLN A 92 1.34 3.89 12.76
C GLN A 92 0.87 4.26 14.16
N TYR A 93 1.26 3.41 15.11
CA TYR A 93 1.12 3.59 16.56
C TYR A 93 2.52 3.72 17.13
N ASN A 94 2.81 4.74 17.94
CA ASN A 94 4.18 5.10 18.34
C ASN A 94 4.54 4.74 19.79
N TRP A 95 3.56 4.42 20.63
CA TRP A 95 3.78 4.32 22.08
C TRP A 95 3.60 2.90 22.65
N LEU A 96 3.73 1.88 21.80
CA LEU A 96 3.48 0.49 22.18
C LEU A 96 4.60 -0.10 23.03
N LYS A 97 4.24 -1.01 23.94
CA LYS A 97 5.19 -1.85 24.68
C LYS A 97 5.51 -3.11 23.89
N LEU A 98 6.73 -3.62 24.04
CA LEU A 98 7.19 -4.78 23.27
C LEU A 98 6.34 -6.02 23.55
N GLU A 99 6.08 -6.28 24.83
CA GLU A 99 5.37 -7.43 25.35
C GLU A 99 3.91 -7.53 24.87
N GLU A 100 3.28 -6.40 24.57
CA GLU A 100 1.89 -6.32 24.09
C GLU A 100 1.79 -6.49 22.55
N THR A 101 2.90 -6.33 21.83
CA THR A 101 2.86 -6.30 20.35
C THR A 101 2.36 -7.59 19.69
N PRO A 102 2.64 -8.81 20.19
CA PRO A 102 2.05 -10.02 19.61
C PRO A 102 0.52 -10.07 19.73
N ASP A 103 -0.04 -9.60 20.85
CA ASP A 103 -1.49 -9.56 21.07
C ASP A 103 -2.17 -8.54 20.18
N ILE A 104 -1.55 -7.37 19.98
CA ILE A 104 -2.02 -6.36 19.02
C ILE A 104 -2.09 -6.95 17.60
N LEU A 105 -1.09 -7.72 17.19
CA LEU A 105 -1.11 -8.39 15.88
C LEU A 105 -2.19 -9.48 15.80
N ALA A 106 -2.45 -10.20 16.90
CA ALA A 106 -3.54 -11.17 16.97
C ALA A 106 -4.90 -10.48 16.79
N GLU A 107 -5.14 -9.35 17.46
CA GLU A 107 -6.37 -8.55 17.32
C GLU A 107 -6.56 -7.99 15.90
N LEU A 108 -5.48 -7.56 15.25
CA LEU A 108 -5.53 -7.13 13.86
C LEU A 108 -5.89 -8.29 12.93
N ALA A 109 -5.41 -9.50 13.21
CA ALA A 109 -5.71 -10.69 12.43
C ALA A 109 -7.21 -11.07 12.46
N GLU A 110 -7.94 -10.74 13.54
CA GLU A 110 -9.40 -10.94 13.65
C GLU A 110 -10.19 -10.20 12.57
N VAL A 111 -9.65 -9.09 12.07
CA VAL A 111 -10.26 -8.25 11.02
C VAL A 111 -9.45 -8.26 9.73
N GLN A 112 -8.66 -9.32 9.51
CA GLN A 112 -7.87 -9.53 8.30
C GLN A 112 -6.84 -8.41 8.04
N MET A 113 -6.19 -7.92 9.10
CA MET A 113 -5.11 -6.94 9.03
C MET A 113 -3.79 -7.51 9.57
N HIS A 114 -2.66 -6.94 9.13
CA HIS A 114 -1.33 -7.38 9.54
C HIS A 114 -0.29 -6.24 9.49
N ALA A 115 0.89 -6.51 10.05
CA ALA A 115 2.08 -5.64 9.96
C ALA A 115 3.25 -6.30 9.20
N ILE A 116 3.01 -7.45 8.58
CA ILE A 116 4.01 -8.21 7.79
C ILE A 116 4.66 -7.29 6.74
N GLN A 117 5.99 -7.28 6.71
CA GLN A 117 6.84 -6.58 5.77
C GLN A 117 6.54 -5.07 5.62
N THR A 118 6.07 -4.37 6.65
CA THR A 118 5.84 -2.92 6.55
C THR A 118 7.10 -2.08 6.79
N SER A 119 8.22 -2.73 7.15
CA SER A 119 9.43 -2.10 7.69
C SER A 119 10.73 -2.75 7.20
N GLY A 120 11.86 -2.58 7.89
CA GLY A 120 13.12 -3.26 7.51
C GLY A 120 13.68 -3.01 6.09
N ASN A 121 14.48 -3.99 5.65
CA ASN A 121 14.97 -4.17 4.28
C ASN A 121 14.08 -5.18 3.54
N SER A 122 12.78 -4.93 3.56
CA SER A 122 11.80 -5.69 2.81
C SER A 122 11.10 -4.81 1.79
N PHE A 123 10.20 -5.46 1.06
CA PHE A 123 9.09 -4.83 0.39
C PHE A 123 8.31 -3.91 1.34
N ARG A 124 7.55 -2.96 0.82
CA ARG A 124 6.66 -2.05 1.58
C ARG A 124 5.25 -2.17 1.06
N ASN A 125 4.28 -1.63 1.79
CA ASN A 125 2.89 -1.55 1.34
C ASN A 125 2.79 -1.14 -0.14
N ILE A 126 1.95 -1.86 -0.90
CA ILE A 126 1.61 -1.49 -2.27
C ILE A 126 0.77 -0.23 -2.20
N THR A 127 1.27 0.85 -2.78
CA THR A 127 0.50 2.10 -2.88
C THR A 127 -0.35 2.07 -4.14
N SER A 128 -1.58 2.54 -4.09
CA SER A 128 -2.39 2.79 -5.28
C SER A 128 -3.02 4.17 -5.25
N ASP A 129 -3.62 4.58 -6.37
CA ASP A 129 -4.45 5.80 -6.41
C ASP A 129 -5.56 5.65 -5.36
N GLN A 130 -5.71 6.65 -4.50
CA GLN A 130 -6.78 6.70 -3.52
C GLN A 130 -8.18 6.63 -4.16
N TYR A 131 -8.32 6.90 -5.45
CA TYR A 131 -9.58 6.79 -6.20
C TYR A 131 -9.70 5.51 -7.05
N ALA A 132 -8.77 4.55 -6.96
CA ALA A 132 -8.80 3.31 -7.74
C ALA A 132 -10.14 2.53 -7.65
N GLY A 133 -10.81 2.27 -8.76
CA GLY A 133 -12.13 1.67 -8.83
C GLY A 133 -13.30 2.65 -8.68
N ALA A 134 -13.05 3.94 -8.44
CA ALA A 134 -14.06 4.98 -8.20
C ALA A 134 -13.84 6.23 -9.07
N GLY A 135 -12.60 6.51 -9.48
CA GLY A 135 -12.23 7.68 -10.27
C GLY A 135 -12.80 7.63 -11.68
N ALA A 136 -13.40 8.73 -12.15
CA ALA A 136 -13.92 8.82 -13.52
C ALA A 136 -12.82 8.90 -14.60
N ASP A 137 -11.58 9.20 -14.20
CA ASP A 137 -10.43 9.37 -15.09
C ASP A 137 -9.52 8.14 -15.18
N GLU A 138 -9.82 7.06 -14.45
CA GLU A 138 -9.00 5.85 -14.45
C GLU A 138 -9.20 5.01 -15.72
N LEU A 139 -8.15 4.37 -16.20
CA LEU A 139 -8.22 3.47 -17.34
C LEU A 139 -8.98 2.17 -17.00
N GLU A 140 -8.66 1.59 -15.84
CA GLU A 140 -9.32 0.43 -15.23
C GLU A 140 -9.01 0.44 -13.73
N ASP A 141 -9.67 -0.42 -12.95
CA ASP A 141 -9.39 -0.54 -11.52
C ASP A 141 -7.99 -1.13 -11.29
N SER A 142 -7.13 -0.40 -10.59
CA SER A 142 -5.75 -0.84 -10.30
C SER A 142 -5.64 -1.75 -9.08
N ARG A 143 -6.68 -1.87 -8.25
CA ARG A 143 -6.67 -2.66 -7.01
C ARG A 143 -6.39 -4.15 -7.24
N PRO A 144 -6.95 -4.82 -8.27
CA PRO A 144 -6.63 -6.22 -8.54
C PRO A 144 -5.13 -6.44 -8.77
N TYR A 145 -4.46 -5.58 -9.53
CA TYR A 145 -3.01 -5.67 -9.75
C TYR A 145 -2.22 -5.37 -8.47
N ALA A 146 -2.66 -4.39 -7.68
CA ALA A 146 -2.04 -4.10 -6.40
C ALA A 146 -2.12 -5.30 -5.43
N GLU A 147 -3.27 -5.97 -5.38
CA GLU A 147 -3.47 -7.19 -4.58
C GLU A 147 -2.64 -8.37 -5.11
N ILE A 148 -2.58 -8.58 -6.42
CA ILE A 148 -1.73 -9.62 -7.03
C ILE A 148 -0.25 -9.41 -6.66
N ILE A 149 0.25 -8.17 -6.74
CA ILE A 149 1.64 -7.85 -6.35
C ILE A 149 1.82 -8.02 -4.84
N ARG A 150 0.82 -7.69 -4.01
CA ARG A 150 0.86 -7.93 -2.55
C ARG A 150 1.00 -9.41 -2.24
N GLN A 151 0.17 -10.26 -2.84
CA GLN A 151 0.19 -11.72 -2.65
C GLN A 151 1.53 -12.31 -3.08
N TRP A 152 2.00 -11.92 -4.27
CA TRP A 152 3.31 -12.31 -4.77
C TRP A 152 4.44 -11.91 -3.81
N GLY A 153 4.37 -10.71 -3.21
CA GLY A 153 5.42 -10.20 -2.34
C GLY A 153 5.45 -10.76 -0.91
N ALA A 154 4.31 -11.16 -0.36
CA ALA A 154 4.17 -11.51 1.06
C ALA A 154 5.13 -12.60 1.55
N LEU A 155 5.45 -13.58 0.70
CA LEU A 155 6.34 -14.70 1.02
C LEU A 155 7.48 -14.89 -0.01
N HIS A 156 7.75 -13.88 -0.85
CA HIS A 156 8.74 -14.06 -1.91
C HIS A 156 10.16 -14.21 -1.33
N PRO A 157 10.92 -15.27 -1.70
CA PRO A 157 12.29 -15.46 -1.21
C PRO A 157 13.20 -14.28 -1.51
N GLU A 158 13.10 -13.69 -2.70
CA GLU A 158 13.88 -12.50 -3.09
C GLU A 158 13.65 -11.30 -2.17
N PHE A 159 12.49 -11.19 -1.51
CA PHE A 159 12.18 -10.10 -0.58
C PHE A 159 12.74 -10.30 0.83
N SER A 160 13.22 -11.50 1.16
CA SER A 160 13.74 -11.81 2.50
C SER A 160 15.10 -11.16 2.77
N TYR A 161 15.85 -10.78 1.73
CA TYR A 161 17.21 -10.22 1.88
C TYR A 161 17.54 -9.09 0.88
N LEU A 162 16.63 -8.13 0.74
CA LEU A 162 16.88 -6.97 -0.13
C LEU A 162 18.04 -6.11 0.40
N PRO A 163 18.82 -5.46 -0.50
CA PRO A 163 19.84 -4.50 -0.08
C PRO A 163 19.29 -3.35 0.76
N ARG A 164 18.06 -2.89 0.47
CA ARG A 164 17.35 -1.85 1.22
C ARG A 164 15.84 -1.95 1.00
N LYS A 165 15.08 -1.13 1.74
CA LYS A 165 13.62 -0.97 1.56
C LYS A 165 13.24 -0.80 0.09
N PHE A 166 12.17 -1.45 -0.33
CA PHE A 166 11.70 -1.49 -1.70
C PHE A 166 10.22 -1.14 -1.80
N LYS A 167 9.84 -0.28 -2.74
CA LYS A 167 8.51 0.30 -2.83
C LYS A 167 7.93 0.10 -4.22
N ILE A 168 6.70 -0.40 -4.29
CA ILE A 168 5.92 -0.43 -5.54
C ILE A 168 4.68 0.44 -5.38
N ALA A 169 4.32 1.12 -6.47
CA ALA A 169 3.05 1.79 -6.64
C ALA A 169 2.37 1.34 -7.93
N VAL A 170 1.04 1.27 -7.90
CA VAL A 170 0.20 0.94 -9.06
C VAL A 170 -0.77 2.09 -9.31
N THR A 171 -0.83 2.61 -10.54
CA THR A 171 -1.77 3.68 -10.89
C THR A 171 -2.39 3.44 -12.26
N ALA A 172 -3.69 3.72 -12.36
CA ALA A 172 -4.44 3.68 -13.61
C ALA A 172 -4.96 5.05 -14.05
N SER A 173 -4.75 6.09 -13.24
CA SER A 173 -5.09 7.46 -13.60
C SER A 173 -3.95 8.10 -14.42
N PRO A 174 -4.27 8.94 -15.42
CA PRO A 174 -3.30 9.79 -16.08
C PRO A 174 -2.68 10.83 -15.14
N ASN A 175 -3.37 11.16 -14.03
CA ASN A 175 -2.86 12.02 -12.99
C ASN A 175 -2.15 11.19 -11.92
N ASP A 176 -0.85 11.41 -11.71
CA ASP A 176 -0.07 10.66 -10.72
C ASP A 176 -0.36 11.13 -9.27
N ARG A 177 -1.58 10.86 -8.79
CA ARG A 177 -2.01 11.12 -7.39
C ARG A 177 -1.28 10.23 -6.40
N THR A 178 -0.95 9.02 -6.83
CA THR A 178 -0.21 7.98 -6.10
C THR A 178 1.25 8.37 -5.80
N ALA A 179 1.78 9.38 -6.51
CA ALA A 179 3.21 9.68 -6.55
C ALA A 179 4.04 8.43 -6.94
N ALA A 180 3.52 7.65 -7.90
CA ALA A 180 4.07 6.39 -8.37
C ALA A 180 5.50 6.57 -8.88
N LYS A 181 5.80 7.68 -9.56
CA LYS A 181 7.16 7.98 -10.07
C LYS A 181 8.23 8.16 -8.99
N PHE A 182 7.85 8.22 -7.71
CA PHE A 182 8.76 8.26 -6.57
C PHE A 182 8.90 6.91 -5.83
N HIS A 183 8.42 5.83 -6.43
CA HIS A 183 8.59 4.47 -5.93
C HIS A 183 9.79 3.79 -6.58
N ASP A 184 10.28 2.71 -5.97
CA ASP A 184 11.38 1.93 -6.56
C ASP A 184 10.91 1.30 -7.89
N ILE A 185 9.64 0.85 -7.95
CA ILE A 185 8.93 0.54 -9.20
C ILE A 185 7.59 1.29 -9.24
N ALA A 186 7.30 1.92 -10.38
CA ALA A 186 5.98 2.40 -10.74
C ALA A 186 5.38 1.46 -11.80
N VAL A 187 4.19 0.93 -11.51
CA VAL A 187 3.37 0.15 -12.46
C VAL A 187 2.23 1.05 -12.91
N ILE A 188 2.32 1.56 -14.14
CA ILE A 188 1.37 2.54 -14.68
C ILE A 188 0.57 1.86 -15.77
N LEU A 189 -0.74 1.75 -15.61
CA LEU A 189 -1.58 1.13 -16.62
C LEU A 189 -1.64 2.01 -17.87
N LYS A 190 -1.45 1.40 -19.05
CA LYS A 190 -1.57 2.09 -20.34
C LYS A 190 -2.21 1.20 -21.39
N LYS A 191 -2.74 1.83 -22.44
CA LYS A 191 -3.08 1.16 -23.70
C LYS A 191 -1.92 1.26 -24.70
N ASN A 192 -1.70 0.21 -25.48
CA ASN A 192 -0.84 0.28 -26.67
C ASN A 192 -1.63 0.78 -27.89
N ASP A 193 -0.95 0.90 -29.03
CA ASP A 193 -1.55 1.35 -30.30
C ASP A 193 -2.63 0.39 -30.84
N ALA A 194 -2.60 -0.87 -30.43
CA ALA A 194 -3.63 -1.87 -30.76
C ALA A 194 -4.86 -1.81 -29.82
N GLY A 195 -4.83 -0.93 -28.81
CA GLY A 195 -5.91 -0.77 -27.82
C GLY A 195 -5.86 -1.76 -26.66
N GLU A 196 -4.84 -2.62 -26.59
CA GLU A 196 -4.65 -3.60 -25.52
C GLU A 196 -4.13 -2.90 -24.26
N THR A 197 -4.65 -3.30 -23.09
CA THR A 197 -4.20 -2.75 -21.81
C THR A 197 -3.03 -3.56 -21.25
N GLY A 198 -1.99 -2.86 -20.82
CA GLY A 198 -0.81 -3.39 -20.16
C GLY A 198 -0.21 -2.35 -19.22
N PHE A 199 1.11 -2.37 -19.05
CA PHE A 199 1.79 -1.47 -18.12
C PHE A 199 2.98 -0.77 -18.74
N GLU A 200 3.13 0.52 -18.50
CA GLU A 200 4.44 1.16 -18.45
C GLU A 200 5.10 0.80 -17.11
N ILE A 201 6.36 0.36 -17.15
CA ILE A 201 7.16 0.08 -15.96
C ILE A 201 8.26 1.13 -15.86
N MET A 202 8.29 1.84 -14.74
CA MET A 202 9.36 2.77 -14.40
C MET A 202 10.09 2.30 -13.15
N ILE A 203 11.41 2.55 -13.07
CA ILE A 203 12.22 2.16 -11.90
C ILE A 203 13.12 3.28 -11.39
N GLY A 204 13.53 3.16 -10.13
CA GLY A 204 14.57 4.02 -9.55
C GLY A 204 14.06 5.37 -9.02
N GLY A 205 12.80 5.46 -8.63
CA GLY A 205 12.26 6.63 -7.94
C GLY A 205 12.61 6.67 -6.45
N GLY A 206 12.50 7.85 -5.82
CA GLY A 206 12.47 7.96 -4.36
C GLY A 206 12.85 9.32 -3.80
N GLN A 207 12.03 9.82 -2.86
CA GLN A 207 12.16 11.12 -2.18
C GLN A 207 13.15 11.16 -0.99
N GLY A 208 14.11 10.21 -0.91
CA GLY A 208 15.14 10.27 0.14
C GLY A 208 16.07 11.48 -0.03
N ARG A 209 17.16 11.55 0.74
CA ARG A 209 18.18 12.63 0.70
C ARG A 209 18.53 13.17 -0.70
N THR A 210 18.66 12.28 -1.67
CA THR A 210 18.81 12.62 -3.10
C THR A 210 17.51 12.27 -3.81
N PRO A 211 16.54 13.18 -3.99
CA PRO A 211 15.29 12.86 -4.66
C PRO A 211 15.55 12.50 -6.12
N MET A 212 14.91 11.43 -6.60
CA MET A 212 15.02 10.96 -7.99
C MET A 212 13.64 10.55 -8.48
N ILE A 213 13.35 10.89 -9.73
CA ILE A 213 12.16 10.45 -10.46
C ILE A 213 12.52 9.13 -11.14
N ALA A 214 11.61 8.15 -11.08
CA ALA A 214 11.78 6.89 -11.79
C ALA A 214 11.94 7.13 -13.31
N GLN A 215 12.64 6.24 -13.97
CA GLN A 215 12.83 6.25 -15.42
C GLN A 215 12.13 5.03 -16.02
N THR A 216 11.50 5.21 -17.18
CA THR A 216 10.84 4.13 -17.91
C THR A 216 11.89 3.10 -18.31
N ILE A 217 11.76 1.87 -17.81
CA ILE A 217 12.57 0.72 -18.22
C ILE A 217 11.86 -0.09 -19.31
N ARG A 218 10.52 -0.04 -19.32
CA ARG A 218 9.70 -0.68 -20.33
C ARG A 218 8.45 0.12 -20.59
N ASP A 219 8.33 0.58 -21.84
CA ASP A 219 7.19 1.40 -22.24
C ASP A 219 5.87 0.62 -22.25
N PHE A 220 5.89 -0.66 -22.63
CA PHE A 220 4.71 -1.53 -22.60
C PHE A 220 5.05 -2.97 -22.20
N LEU A 221 4.39 -3.45 -21.14
CA LEU A 221 4.45 -4.81 -20.63
C LEU A 221 3.04 -5.42 -20.64
N PRO A 222 2.83 -6.56 -21.33
CA PRO A 222 1.54 -7.27 -21.29
C PRO A 222 1.16 -7.70 -19.87
N LYS A 223 -0.14 -7.72 -19.56
CA LYS A 223 -0.63 -8.09 -18.22
C LYS A 223 -0.07 -9.41 -17.69
N ARG A 224 -0.04 -10.42 -18.57
CA ARG A 224 0.48 -11.77 -18.26
C ARG A 224 1.92 -11.84 -17.79
N ASP A 225 2.70 -10.81 -18.11
CA ASP A 225 4.14 -10.79 -17.86
C ASP A 225 4.50 -10.01 -16.58
N LEU A 226 3.52 -9.39 -15.91
CA LEU A 226 3.72 -8.48 -14.77
C LEU A 226 4.64 -9.06 -13.69
N LEU A 227 4.28 -10.19 -13.09
CA LEU A 227 5.03 -10.77 -11.98
C LEU A 227 6.44 -11.20 -12.40
N SER A 228 6.57 -11.84 -13.57
CA SER A 228 7.88 -12.26 -14.10
C SER A 228 8.82 -11.08 -14.37
N TYR A 229 8.30 -9.92 -14.77
CA TYR A 229 9.12 -8.73 -15.02
C TYR A 229 9.54 -8.04 -13.72
N LEU A 230 8.63 -7.95 -12.74
CA LEU A 230 8.96 -7.45 -11.41
C LEU A 230 10.03 -8.33 -10.74
N GLU A 231 9.93 -9.65 -10.90
CA GLU A 231 10.94 -10.62 -10.44
C GLU A 231 12.31 -10.37 -11.08
N ALA A 232 12.38 -10.17 -12.40
CA ALA A 232 13.64 -9.87 -13.08
C ALA A 232 14.32 -8.60 -12.52
N ILE A 233 13.53 -7.54 -12.29
CA ILE A 233 14.04 -6.29 -11.67
C ILE A 233 14.60 -6.57 -10.27
N LEU A 234 13.90 -7.38 -9.47
CA LEU A 234 14.35 -7.71 -8.12
C LEU A 234 15.62 -8.54 -8.10
N ARG A 235 15.75 -9.53 -8.97
CA ARG A 235 16.95 -10.36 -9.05
C ARG A 235 18.18 -9.53 -9.40
N ILE A 236 18.06 -8.63 -10.39
CA ILE A 236 19.13 -7.68 -10.73
C ILE A 236 19.45 -6.76 -9.53
N TYR A 237 18.42 -6.26 -8.83
CA TYR A 237 18.64 -5.45 -7.64
C TYR A 237 19.31 -6.23 -6.51
N ASN A 238 18.94 -7.49 -6.27
CA ASN A 238 19.52 -8.34 -5.24
C ASN A 238 20.97 -8.69 -5.56
N LEU A 239 21.26 -9.02 -6.82
CA LEU A 239 22.58 -9.39 -7.30
C LEU A 239 23.57 -8.20 -7.25
N MET A 240 23.14 -7.03 -7.70
CA MET A 240 24.03 -5.88 -7.91
C MET A 240 23.92 -4.79 -6.83
N GLY A 241 22.89 -4.85 -5.99
CA GLY A 241 22.64 -3.86 -4.95
C GLY A 241 23.69 -3.87 -3.85
N ARG A 242 24.17 -2.69 -3.47
CA ARG A 242 25.16 -2.51 -2.40
C ARG A 242 24.57 -2.86 -1.03
N ARG A 243 25.34 -3.58 -0.22
CA ARG A 243 25.02 -3.87 1.19
C ARG A 243 26.03 -3.30 2.20
N ASP A 244 27.16 -2.80 1.70
CA ASP A 244 28.24 -2.20 2.49
C ASP A 244 27.93 -0.77 2.98
N ASN A 245 27.07 -0.04 2.26
CA ASN A 245 26.68 1.32 2.62
C ASN A 245 25.18 1.55 2.44
N ILE A 246 24.45 1.65 3.56
CA ILE A 246 22.99 1.80 3.60
C ILE A 246 22.46 3.04 2.87
N PHE A 247 23.29 4.09 2.70
CA PHE A 247 22.91 5.31 1.99
C PHE A 247 23.02 5.16 0.48
N LYS A 248 23.78 4.16 0.01
CA LYS A 248 24.01 3.84 -1.41
C LYS A 248 23.33 2.53 -1.85
N ALA A 249 22.50 1.94 -0.98
CA ALA A 249 21.91 0.60 -1.15
C ALA A 249 20.55 0.56 -1.88
N LYS A 250 19.92 1.70 -2.19
CA LYS A 250 18.57 1.74 -2.81
C LYS A 250 18.63 1.53 -4.33
N LEU A 251 17.56 0.97 -4.92
CA LEU A 251 17.46 0.73 -6.37
C LEU A 251 17.78 1.98 -7.20
N LYS A 252 17.25 3.15 -6.82
CA LYS A 252 17.57 4.41 -7.51
C LYS A 252 19.06 4.73 -7.65
N ILE A 253 19.88 4.32 -6.68
CA ILE A 253 21.34 4.54 -6.74
C ILE A 253 21.99 3.55 -7.71
N LEU A 254 21.46 2.33 -7.80
CA LEU A 254 21.89 1.35 -8.79
C LEU A 254 21.55 1.83 -10.21
N VAL A 255 20.31 2.24 -10.43
CA VAL A 255 19.84 2.81 -11.71
C VAL A 255 20.69 4.01 -12.12
N TYR A 256 20.94 4.94 -11.20
CA TYR A 256 21.80 6.11 -11.47
C TYR A 256 23.22 5.75 -11.88
N LYS A 257 23.81 4.72 -11.26
CA LYS A 257 25.20 4.33 -11.52
C LYS A 257 25.38 3.58 -12.84
N LEU A 258 24.43 2.69 -13.17
CA LEU A 258 24.49 1.92 -14.40
C LEU A 258 24.00 2.72 -15.61
N GLY A 259 23.06 3.64 -15.39
CA GLY A 259 22.26 4.22 -16.46
C GLY A 259 21.05 3.34 -16.79
N ILE A 260 20.00 3.96 -17.35
CA ILE A 260 18.74 3.26 -17.64
C ILE A 260 18.92 2.18 -18.72
N ASP A 261 19.73 2.43 -19.75
CA ASP A 261 19.95 1.50 -20.86
C ASP A 261 20.64 0.21 -20.41
N GLU A 262 21.67 0.32 -19.58
CA GLU A 262 22.42 -0.85 -19.10
C GLU A 262 21.59 -1.69 -18.13
N ILE A 263 20.89 -1.05 -17.19
CA ILE A 263 20.02 -1.81 -16.28
C ILE A 263 18.84 -2.44 -17.02
N GLN A 264 18.30 -1.78 -18.06
CA GLN A 264 17.29 -2.35 -18.92
C GLN A 264 17.80 -3.61 -19.60
N LYS A 265 18.99 -3.57 -20.21
CA LYS A 265 19.60 -4.74 -20.84
C LYS A 265 19.73 -5.92 -19.87
N LEU A 266 20.24 -5.67 -18.66
CA LEU A 266 20.40 -6.70 -17.63
C LEU A 266 19.06 -7.30 -17.20
N VAL A 267 18.03 -6.48 -17.00
CA VAL A 267 16.67 -6.93 -16.65
C VAL A 267 16.05 -7.72 -17.79
N GLU A 268 16.17 -7.27 -19.04
CA GLU A 268 15.64 -7.99 -20.20
C GLU A 268 16.35 -9.34 -20.39
N ASP A 269 17.66 -9.41 -20.16
CA ASP A 269 18.41 -10.67 -20.26
C ASP A 269 18.03 -11.67 -19.17
N GLU A 270 17.85 -11.22 -17.92
CA GLU A 270 17.30 -12.05 -16.83
C GLU A 270 15.85 -12.47 -17.14
N TRP A 271 15.02 -11.53 -17.59
CA TRP A 271 13.62 -11.79 -17.87
C TRP A 271 13.44 -12.84 -18.96
N LYS A 272 14.26 -12.84 -20.03
CA LYS A 272 14.25 -13.90 -21.06
C LYS A 272 14.42 -15.30 -20.47
N GLN A 273 15.17 -15.46 -19.38
CA GLN A 273 15.38 -16.76 -18.74
C GLN A 273 14.17 -17.22 -17.92
N ILE A 274 13.41 -16.28 -17.33
CA ILE A 274 12.34 -16.60 -16.39
C ILE A 274 10.93 -16.34 -16.92
N LYS A 275 10.78 -15.67 -18.06
CA LYS A 275 9.50 -15.25 -18.63
C LYS A 275 8.51 -16.40 -18.80
N SER A 276 9.00 -17.56 -19.25
CA SER A 276 8.18 -18.75 -19.48
C SER A 276 8.00 -19.62 -18.22
N GLY A 277 8.38 -19.10 -17.06
CA GLY A 277 8.28 -19.78 -15.76
C GLY A 277 6.87 -19.71 -15.14
N PRO A 278 6.74 -20.12 -13.87
CA PRO A 278 5.45 -20.19 -13.16
C PRO A 278 4.84 -18.83 -12.82
N LEU A 279 5.58 -17.72 -13.03
CA LEU A 279 5.12 -16.35 -12.74
C LEU A 279 4.31 -15.72 -13.89
N SER A 280 3.85 -16.52 -14.85
CA SER A 280 2.87 -16.05 -15.82
C SER A 280 1.56 -15.75 -15.08
N LEU A 281 0.96 -14.60 -15.38
CA LEU A 281 -0.29 -14.14 -14.78
C LEU A 281 -1.44 -14.35 -15.77
N PRO A 282 -2.10 -15.53 -15.79
CA PRO A 282 -3.19 -15.78 -16.72
C PRO A 282 -4.40 -14.88 -16.43
N GLU A 283 -5.21 -14.61 -17.46
CA GLU A 283 -6.40 -13.76 -17.33
C GLU A 283 -7.37 -14.26 -16.24
N ALA A 284 -7.56 -15.58 -16.15
CA ALA A 284 -8.40 -16.19 -15.12
C ALA A 284 -7.95 -15.85 -13.68
N GLU A 285 -6.64 -15.68 -13.45
CA GLU A 285 -6.12 -15.30 -12.15
C GLU A 285 -6.36 -13.81 -11.87
N ILE A 286 -6.25 -12.96 -12.89
CA ILE A 286 -6.62 -11.54 -12.81
C ILE A 286 -8.10 -11.41 -12.48
N GLU A 287 -8.97 -12.15 -13.18
CA GLU A 287 -10.41 -12.18 -12.95
C GLU A 287 -10.76 -12.69 -11.54
N ARG A 288 -10.09 -13.75 -11.07
CA ARG A 288 -10.27 -14.29 -9.71
C ARG A 288 -10.02 -13.22 -8.64
N VAL A 289 -8.92 -12.48 -8.75
CA VAL A 289 -8.62 -11.40 -7.80
C VAL A 289 -9.58 -10.23 -7.99
N ALA A 290 -9.88 -9.84 -9.24
CA ALA A 290 -10.80 -8.76 -9.55
C ALA A 290 -12.23 -9.00 -9.01
N ALA A 291 -12.67 -10.26 -8.93
CA ALA A 291 -13.96 -10.63 -8.34
C ALA A 291 -14.11 -10.23 -6.87
N ASN A 292 -13.01 -9.92 -6.17
CA ASN A 292 -13.06 -9.39 -4.81
C ASN A 292 -13.26 -7.86 -4.75
N PHE A 293 -13.16 -7.16 -5.88
CA PHE A 293 -13.29 -5.71 -5.98
C PHE A 293 -14.56 -5.32 -6.74
N THR A 294 -15.63 -6.11 -6.58
CA THR A 294 -16.92 -5.83 -7.19
C THR A 294 -17.46 -4.48 -6.73
N PRO A 295 -18.06 -3.69 -7.64
CA PRO A 295 -18.75 -2.48 -7.27
C PRO A 295 -19.85 -2.77 -6.23
N PRO A 296 -20.04 -1.89 -5.23
CA PRO A 296 -21.18 -1.99 -4.33
C PRO A 296 -22.50 -1.80 -5.12
N PRO A 297 -23.65 -2.18 -4.53
CA PRO A 297 -24.95 -2.07 -5.18
C PRO A 297 -25.38 -0.59 -5.25
N TYR A 298 -24.79 0.17 -6.18
CA TYR A 298 -25.14 1.56 -6.41
C TYR A 298 -26.61 1.69 -6.84
N GLU A 299 -27.27 2.70 -6.29
CA GLU A 299 -28.59 3.13 -6.71
C GLU A 299 -28.52 3.86 -8.07
N THR A 300 -29.62 3.86 -8.80
CA THR A 300 -29.77 4.71 -9.98
C THR A 300 -30.22 6.09 -9.53
N LEU A 301 -29.28 7.04 -9.50
CA LEU A 301 -29.51 8.41 -9.04
C LEU A 301 -29.39 9.40 -10.19
N ASP A 302 -30.03 10.57 -10.05
CA ASP A 302 -29.81 11.67 -10.98
C ASP A 302 -28.36 12.17 -10.83
N PRO A 303 -27.60 12.34 -11.94
CA PRO A 303 -26.27 12.93 -11.90
C PRO A 303 -26.21 14.32 -11.25
N VAL A 304 -27.34 15.05 -11.22
CA VAL A 304 -27.46 16.39 -10.66
C VAL A 304 -28.31 16.36 -9.39
N SER A 305 -27.70 16.75 -8.28
CA SER A 305 -28.43 16.98 -7.02
C SER A 305 -28.82 18.45 -6.88
N GLU A 306 -30.10 18.76 -7.06
CA GLU A 306 -30.64 20.10 -6.81
C GLU A 306 -30.41 20.54 -5.36
N GLU A 307 -30.60 19.62 -4.41
CA GLU A 307 -30.35 19.88 -2.99
C GLU A 307 -28.90 20.30 -2.72
N LEU A 308 -27.93 19.60 -3.30
CA LEU A 308 -26.52 19.99 -3.18
C LEU A 308 -26.28 21.39 -3.77
N GLY A 309 -26.94 21.72 -4.88
CA GLY A 309 -26.91 23.05 -5.49
C GLY A 309 -27.43 24.14 -4.54
N VAL A 310 -28.61 23.93 -3.95
CA VAL A 310 -29.21 24.84 -2.97
C VAL A 310 -28.29 25.03 -1.76
N ARG A 311 -27.75 23.95 -1.18
CA ARG A 311 -26.83 24.02 -0.02
C ARG A 311 -25.57 24.83 -0.32
N LYS A 312 -25.02 24.73 -1.53
CA LYS A 312 -23.85 25.53 -1.95
C LYS A 312 -24.20 27.02 -2.07
N LEU A 313 -25.42 27.36 -2.46
CA LEU A 313 -25.88 28.75 -2.53
C LEU A 313 -26.17 29.33 -1.13
N GLU A 314 -26.72 28.52 -0.23
CA GLU A 314 -27.04 28.94 1.14
C GLU A 314 -25.79 29.18 2.01
N SER A 315 -24.68 28.46 1.74
CA SER A 315 -23.47 28.55 2.55
C SER A 315 -22.19 28.63 1.72
N SER A 316 -21.56 29.81 1.73
CA SER A 316 -20.26 30.02 1.08
C SER A 316 -19.15 29.14 1.66
N ALA A 317 -19.22 28.80 2.96
CA ALA A 317 -18.27 27.92 3.60
C ALA A 317 -18.42 26.48 3.10
N PHE A 318 -19.66 25.99 2.99
CA PHE A 318 -19.94 24.67 2.44
C PHE A 318 -19.57 24.58 0.96
N ALA A 319 -19.84 25.63 0.17
CA ALA A 319 -19.43 25.67 -1.24
C ALA A 319 -17.91 25.53 -1.41
N ARG A 320 -17.11 26.24 -0.60
CA ARG A 320 -15.65 26.12 -0.60
C ARG A 320 -15.18 24.73 -0.16
N TRP A 321 -15.79 24.18 0.88
CA TRP A 321 -15.49 22.83 1.35
C TRP A 321 -15.77 21.80 0.24
N ALA A 322 -16.96 21.86 -0.37
CA ALA A 322 -17.35 20.94 -1.43
C ALA A 322 -16.44 21.07 -2.66
N GLY A 323 -16.09 22.28 -3.07
CA GLY A 323 -15.18 22.52 -4.18
C GLY A 323 -13.74 22.00 -3.95
N THR A 324 -13.35 21.75 -2.69
CA THR A 324 -12.00 21.26 -2.34
C THR A 324 -12.00 19.77 -2.03
N ASN A 325 -13.04 19.28 -1.37
CA ASN A 325 -13.06 17.94 -0.78
C ASN A 325 -13.93 16.95 -1.54
N VAL A 326 -14.80 17.40 -2.46
CA VAL A 326 -15.68 16.52 -3.23
C VAL A 326 -15.14 16.37 -4.65
N THR A 327 -14.96 15.12 -5.09
CA THR A 327 -14.52 14.76 -6.44
C THR A 327 -15.59 13.90 -7.13
N THR A 328 -15.70 14.00 -8.45
CA THR A 328 -16.64 13.20 -9.24
C THR A 328 -16.31 11.70 -9.14
N HIS A 329 -17.33 10.90 -8.86
CA HIS A 329 -17.27 9.45 -8.93
C HIS A 329 -17.63 8.98 -10.35
N LYS A 330 -17.11 7.83 -10.81
CA LYS A 330 -17.44 7.29 -12.14
C LYS A 330 -18.89 6.82 -12.29
N GLN A 331 -19.50 6.37 -11.19
CA GLN A 331 -20.94 6.08 -11.12
C GLN A 331 -21.71 7.41 -11.07
N PRO A 332 -22.60 7.68 -12.04
CA PRO A 332 -23.42 8.90 -12.02
C PRO A 332 -24.26 9.01 -10.74
N GLY A 333 -24.39 10.24 -10.23
CA GLY A 333 -25.12 10.55 -8.99
C GLY A 333 -24.36 10.25 -7.69
N TYR A 334 -23.17 9.64 -7.77
CA TYR A 334 -22.27 9.45 -6.63
C TYR A 334 -21.12 10.45 -6.66
N ALA A 335 -20.49 10.66 -5.50
CA ALA A 335 -19.31 11.50 -5.35
C ALA A 335 -18.31 10.88 -4.37
N ILE A 336 -17.04 11.25 -4.51
CA ILE A 336 -15.98 10.90 -3.58
C ILE A 336 -15.79 12.07 -2.62
N VAL A 337 -15.87 11.81 -1.31
CA VAL A 337 -15.62 12.80 -0.26
C VAL A 337 -14.25 12.55 0.35
N ASN A 338 -13.39 13.55 0.32
CA ASN A 338 -12.07 13.51 0.96
C ASN A 338 -12.15 14.14 2.35
N LEU A 339 -11.72 13.40 3.36
CA LEU A 339 -11.60 13.90 4.73
C LEU A 339 -10.15 14.28 4.99
N SER A 340 -9.90 15.56 5.23
CA SER A 340 -8.55 16.09 5.40
C SER A 340 -8.02 15.79 6.81
N LEU A 341 -6.97 14.98 6.89
CA LEU A 341 -6.17 14.81 8.11
C LEU A 341 -5.07 15.89 8.23
N LYS A 342 -5.33 17.11 7.74
CA LYS A 342 -4.38 18.25 7.82
C LYS A 342 -5.00 19.39 8.63
N PRO A 343 -5.14 19.24 9.96
CA PRO A 343 -5.72 20.27 10.81
C PRO A 343 -4.82 21.51 10.86
N THR A 344 -5.43 22.68 11.02
CA THR A 344 -4.68 23.92 11.27
C THR A 344 -3.98 23.83 12.63
N GLY A 345 -2.66 23.91 12.63
CA GLY A 345 -1.84 23.86 13.86
C GLY A 345 -1.67 22.48 14.49
N GLY A 346 -2.32 21.43 13.96
CA GLY A 346 -2.11 20.04 14.38
C GLY A 346 -1.12 19.29 13.49
N ILE A 347 -0.98 17.99 13.74
CA ILE A 347 -0.03 17.12 13.02
C ILE A 347 -0.75 16.50 11.81
N PRO A 348 -0.28 16.75 10.57
CA PRO A 348 -0.83 16.10 9.39
C PRO A 348 -0.72 14.58 9.45
N GLY A 349 -1.83 13.89 9.24
CA GLY A 349 -1.93 12.42 9.22
C GLY A 349 -2.40 11.81 10.54
N ASP A 350 -2.40 12.56 11.64
CA ASP A 350 -2.94 12.05 12.91
C ASP A 350 -4.48 12.01 12.83
N ALA A 351 -5.05 10.92 13.32
CA ALA A 351 -6.48 10.76 13.53
C ALA A 351 -6.69 10.15 14.92
N THR A 352 -7.50 10.81 15.73
CA THR A 352 -7.93 10.27 17.03
C THR A 352 -8.82 9.06 16.84
N ALA A 353 -8.95 8.24 17.89
CA ALA A 353 -9.84 7.08 17.86
C ALA A 353 -11.31 7.47 17.64
N ASP A 354 -11.73 8.60 18.20
CA ASP A 354 -13.11 9.09 18.03
C ASP A 354 -13.35 9.61 16.61
N GLU A 355 -12.36 10.27 15.99
CA GLU A 355 -12.43 10.62 14.56
C GLU A 355 -12.46 9.38 13.68
N MET A 356 -11.66 8.35 13.98
CA MET A 356 -11.68 7.09 13.24
C MET A 356 -13.05 6.39 13.35
N ASP A 357 -13.66 6.35 14.53
CA ASP A 357 -15.01 5.80 14.69
C ASP A 357 -16.06 6.63 13.94
N ALA A 358 -15.99 7.96 14.01
CA ALA A 358 -16.89 8.83 13.27
C ALA A 358 -16.79 8.64 11.74
N VAL A 359 -15.57 8.45 11.22
CA VAL A 359 -15.36 8.13 9.80
C VAL A 359 -15.91 6.75 9.46
N ALA A 360 -15.78 5.77 10.36
CA ALA A 360 -16.36 4.44 10.17
C ALA A 360 -17.89 4.49 10.09
N ASP A 361 -18.54 5.27 10.97
CA ASP A 361 -19.99 5.46 10.97
C ASP A 361 -20.47 6.15 9.69
N LEU A 362 -19.77 7.22 9.26
CA LEU A 362 -20.07 7.90 8.00
C LEU A 362 -19.90 6.96 6.80
N SER A 363 -18.89 6.10 6.81
CA SER A 363 -18.65 5.14 5.75
C SER A 363 -19.76 4.08 5.68
N ASP A 364 -20.22 3.56 6.81
CA ASP A 364 -21.35 2.63 6.84
C ASP A 364 -22.64 3.25 6.29
N GLN A 365 -22.87 4.53 6.60
CA GLN A 365 -24.08 5.23 6.17
C GLN A 365 -24.03 5.67 4.70
N TYR A 366 -22.89 6.14 4.21
CA TYR A 366 -22.81 6.85 2.92
C TYR A 366 -21.82 6.24 1.90
N SER A 367 -21.01 5.26 2.31
CA SER A 367 -19.92 4.72 1.47
C SER A 367 -19.84 3.19 1.51
N PHE A 368 -20.94 2.51 1.84
CA PHE A 368 -21.02 1.04 1.87
C PHE A 368 -19.97 0.38 2.76
N GLY A 369 -19.50 1.09 3.81
CA GLY A 369 -18.44 0.63 4.70
C GLY A 369 -17.04 0.65 4.08
N GLU A 370 -16.82 1.26 2.91
CA GLU A 370 -15.51 1.42 2.28
C GLU A 370 -14.84 2.76 2.67
N ILE A 371 -13.56 2.71 3.01
CA ILE A 371 -12.71 3.86 3.33
C ILE A 371 -11.37 3.73 2.59
N ARG A 372 -10.76 4.87 2.25
CA ARG A 372 -9.48 4.93 1.56
C ARG A 372 -8.53 5.95 2.18
N VAL A 373 -7.24 5.64 2.17
CA VAL A 373 -6.14 6.45 2.75
C VAL A 373 -5.32 7.12 1.66
#